data_AF-X1F7K6-F1
#
_entry.id   AF-X1F7K6-F1
#
_cell.length_a   1.000
_cell.length_b   1.000
_cell.length_c   1.000
_cell.angle_alpha   90.00
_cell.angle_beta   90.00
_cell.angle_gamma   90.00
#
_symmetry.space_group_name_H-M   'P 1'
#
loop_
_entity.id
_entity.type
_entity.pdbx_description
1 polymer ?
#
loop_
_entity_poly.entity_id
_entity_poly.type
_entity_poly.pdbx_seq_one_letter_code
_entity_poly.pdbx_strand_id
1 'polypeptide(L)' 'KVFSIVQRKWEFPYQGFAWNLFYPKEQSKITIDGVNILVENITPDEIRLRV' A
#
# COMPACT_ATOMS: atom_id res chain seq x y z
N LYS A 1 -10.17 -4.58 11.73
CA LYS A 1 -8.92 -3.82 11.99
C LYS A 1 -8.47 -3.22 10.66
N VAL A 2 -8.11 -1.94 10.64
CA VAL A 2 -7.85 -1.15 9.42
C VAL A 2 -6.39 -0.72 9.44
N PHE A 3 -5.74 -0.76 8.27
CA PHE A 3 -4.33 -0.38 8.10
C PHE A 3 -4.20 0.78 7.13
N SER A 4 -3.24 1.67 7.41
CA SER A 4 -2.91 2.82 6.56
C SER A 4 -1.56 2.57 5.88
N ILE A 5 -1.50 2.82 4.57
CA ILE A 5 -0.27 2.72 3.78
C ILE A 5 0.10 4.12 3.33
N VAL A 6 1.31 4.55 3.69
CA VAL A 6 1.90 5.81 3.25
C VAL A 6 2.88 5.50 2.13
N GLN A 7 2.64 6.07 0.96
CA GLN A 7 3.53 5.95 -0.18
C GLN A 7 4.31 7.26 -0.35
N ARG A 8 5.64 7.19 -0.23
CA ARG A 8 6.50 8.32 -0.58
C ARG A 8 6.66 8.38 -2.10
N LYS A 9 6.28 9.52 -2.67
CA LYS A 9 6.43 9.84 -4.10
C LYS A 9 7.56 10.86 -4.24
N TRP A 10 8.56 10.52 -5.04
CA TRP A 10 9.74 11.35 -5.27
C TRP A 10 10.10 11.38 -6.76
N GLU A 11 9.11 11.59 -7.63
CA GLU A 11 9.28 11.66 -9.08
C GLU A 11 8.74 12.99 -9.60
N PHE A 12 9.48 13.67 -10.47
CA PHE A 12 9.09 14.98 -11.00
C PHE A 12 7.83 14.85 -11.88
N PRO A 13 6.79 15.70 -11.74
CA PRO A 13 6.74 16.93 -10.93
C PRO A 13 6.17 16.77 -9.51
N TYR A 14 5.81 15.56 -9.09
CA TYR A 14 5.12 15.30 -7.82
C TYR A 14 6.04 14.71 -6.74
N GLN A 15 6.43 15.56 -5.80
CA GLN A 15 7.09 15.17 -4.56
C GLN A 15 6.08 15.25 -3.41
N GLY A 16 5.81 14.13 -2.73
CA GLY A 16 4.81 14.12 -1.66
C GLY A 16 4.55 12.73 -1.07
N PHE A 17 3.61 12.66 -0.14
CA PHE A 17 3.11 11.40 0.40
C PHE A 17 1.71 11.15 -0.14
N ALA A 18 1.51 10.04 -0.85
CA ALA A 18 0.17 9.56 -1.18
C ALA A 18 -0.31 8.66 -0.02
N TRP A 19 -1.44 9.02 0.57
CA TRP A 19 -2.05 8.28 1.66
C TRP A 19 -3.13 7.37 1.11
N ASN A 20 -2.89 6.05 1.10
CA ASN A 20 -3.98 5.09 0.99
C ASN A 20 -4.47 4.81 2.41
N LEU A 21 -5.46 5.60 2.83
CA LEU A 21 -6.01 5.61 4.20
C LEU A 21 -6.73 4.31 4.60
N PHE A 22 -6.88 3.37 3.69
CA PHE A 22 -7.74 2.22 3.92
C PHE A 22 -7.27 0.99 3.15
N TYR A 23 -6.72 0.01 3.87
CA TYR A 23 -6.54 -1.33 3.36
C TYR A 23 -7.29 -2.35 4.22
N PRO A 24 -8.39 -2.95 3.74
CA PRO A 24 -9.11 -3.97 4.46
C PRO A 24 -8.33 -5.29 4.44
N LYS A 25 -8.33 -6.00 5.58
CA LYS A 25 -7.54 -7.23 5.77
C LYS A 25 -7.89 -8.37 4.81
N GLU A 26 -9.10 -8.35 4.26
CA GLU A 26 -9.63 -9.33 3.30
C GLU A 26 -9.20 -9.05 1.86
N GLN A 27 -8.66 -7.86 1.60
CA GLN A 27 -8.17 -7.51 0.29
C GLN A 27 -6.76 -8.09 0.10
N SER A 28 -6.60 -8.88 -0.95
CA SER A 28 -5.34 -9.55 -1.31
C SER A 28 -4.60 -8.88 -2.46
N LYS A 29 -5.15 -7.77 -3.00
CA LYS A 29 -4.57 -7.02 -4.11
C LYS A 29 -4.50 -5.54 -3.77
N ILE A 30 -3.33 -4.95 -3.95
CA ILE A 30 -3.14 -3.50 -3.82
C ILE A 30 -2.56 -2.97 -5.12
N THR A 31 -3.06 -1.83 -5.58
CA THR A 31 -2.49 -1.13 -6.71
C THR A 31 -1.62 0.01 -6.18
N ILE A 32 -0.32 -0.05 -6.47
CA ILE A 32 0.65 0.98 -6.14
C ILE A 32 1.25 1.44 -7.47
N ASP A 33 1.09 2.71 -7.83
CA ASP A 33 1.62 3.27 -9.09
C ASP A 33 1.15 2.57 -10.37
N GLY A 34 -0.07 2.06 -10.36
CA GLY A 34 -0.59 1.27 -11.49
C GLY A 34 -0.06 -0.16 -11.55
N VAL A 35 0.83 -0.55 -10.62
CA VAL A 35 1.30 -1.93 -10.47
C VAL A 35 0.39 -2.65 -9.47
N ASN A 36 -0.18 -3.77 -9.89
CA ASN A 36 -0.95 -4.65 -9.02
C ASN A 36 0.00 -5.57 -8.25
N ILE A 37 -0.03 -5.49 -6.93
CA ILE A 37 0.81 -6.24 -6.02
C ILE A 37 -0.08 -7.14 -5.16
N LEU A 38 0.36 -8.38 -4.95
CA LEU A 38 -0.35 -9.33 -4.12
C LEU A 38 0.04 -9.14 -2.65
N VAL A 39 -0.95 -9.04 -1.78
CA VAL A 39 -0.76 -8.92 -0.34
C VAL A 39 -0.83 -10.32 0.27
N GLU A 40 0.30 -10.82 0.76
CA GLU A 40 0.40 -12.18 1.30
C GLU A 40 0.01 -12.24 2.78
N ASN A 41 0.34 -11.20 3.56
CA ASN A 41 0.03 -11.17 4.99
C ASN A 41 -0.11 -9.74 5.52
N ILE A 42 -0.98 -9.56 6.51
CA ILE A 42 -1.23 -8.29 7.20
C ILE A 42 -1.28 -8.57 8.70
N THR A 43 -0.32 -8.01 9.43
CA THR A 43 -0.28 -7.99 10.89
C THR A 43 -0.43 -6.54 11.39
N PRO A 44 -0.72 -6.32 12.69
CA PRO A 44 -0.66 -4.99 13.31
C PRO A 44 0.62 -4.20 13.00
N ASP A 45 1.73 -4.90 12.80
CA ASP A 45 3.07 -4.33 12.73
C ASP A 45 3.62 -4.26 11.28
N GLU A 46 3.19 -5.16 10.39
CA GLU A 46 3.72 -5.26 9.03
C GLU A 46 2.69 -5.71 7.97
N ILE A 47 2.94 -5.30 6.71
CA ILE A 47 2.25 -5.79 5.51
C ILE A 47 3.30 -6.45 4.61
N ARG A 48 3.08 -7.72 4.25
CA ARG A 48 3.94 -8.46 3.32
C ARG A 48 3.38 -8.42 1.91
N LEU A 49 4.22 -8.01 0.98
CA LEU A 49 3.90 -7.84 -0.44
C LEU A 49 4.70 -8.84 -1.27
N ARG A 50 4.07 -9.37 -2.32
CA ARG A 50 4.72 -10.19 -3.35
C ARG A 50 4.42 -9.64 -4.74
N VAL A 51 5.49 -9.54 -5.54
CA VAL A 51 5.46 -9.17 -6.96
C VAL A 51 5.37 -10.42 -7.82
#